data_AF-A0A942JEL4-F1
#
_entry.id   AF-A0A942JEL4-F1
#
_cell.length_a   1.000
_cell.length_b   1.000
_cell.length_c   1.000
_cell.angle_alpha   90.00
_cell.angle_beta   90.00
_cell.angle_gamma   90.00
#
_symmetry.space_group_name_H-M   'P 1'
#
loop_
_entity.id
_entity.type
_entity.pdbx_description
1 polymer ?
#
loop_
_entity_poly.entity_id
_entity_poly.type
_entity_poly.pdbx_seq_one_letter_code
_entity_poly.pdbx_strand_id
1 'polypeptide(L)'
;GAKYVVSPIFKKEIIETAHRYDIPAMPGCFTPTEIQTAYESGADIIKVFPADVLGMEFFKGILAPMPHLKLMPTGGVSLTNAGDWLKAGACAVGVGSALLDKDAIEKENYSKLTENAKIIMDNISKVVNK
;
A
#
# COMPACT_ATOMS: atom_id res chain seq x y z
N GLY A 1 15.63 10.91 -10.22
CA GLY A 1 14.46 11.45 -9.49
C GLY A 1 13.59 10.32 -9.00
N ALA A 2 12.43 10.66 -8.43
CA ALA A 2 11.45 9.67 -7.96
C ALA A 2 10.99 8.72 -9.08
N LYS A 3 10.60 7.50 -8.70
CA LYS A 3 10.11 6.45 -9.62
C LYS A 3 8.60 6.23 -9.54
N TYR A 4 7.95 6.80 -8.53
CA TYR A 4 6.52 6.82 -8.31
C TYR A 4 6.20 7.94 -7.31
N VAL A 5 4.92 8.33 -7.22
CA VAL A 5 4.42 9.30 -6.25
C VAL A 5 3.36 8.64 -5.38
N VAL A 6 3.46 8.81 -4.06
CA VAL A 6 2.43 8.42 -3.10
C VAL A 6 1.86 9.66 -2.42
N SER A 7 0.56 9.65 -2.13
CA SER A 7 -0.10 10.74 -1.38
C SER A 7 -0.96 10.15 -0.26
N PRO A 8 -1.12 10.83 0.89
CA PRO A 8 -2.08 10.40 1.92
C PRO A 8 -3.55 10.66 1.52
N ILE A 9 -3.80 11.46 0.48
CA ILE A 9 -5.13 11.85 0.01
C ILE A 9 -5.24 11.76 -1.52
N PHE A 10 -6.47 11.83 -2.01
CA PHE A 10 -6.78 11.93 -3.43
C PHE A 10 -6.89 13.40 -3.85
N LYS A 11 -6.13 13.73 -4.89
CA LYS A 11 -6.25 14.96 -5.67
C LYS A 11 -5.91 14.62 -7.11
N LYS A 12 -6.79 14.97 -8.06
CA LYS A 12 -6.60 14.64 -9.47
C LYS A 12 -5.29 15.21 -10.03
N GLU A 13 -4.92 16.40 -9.57
CA GLU A 13 -3.73 17.13 -10.01
C GLU A 13 -2.43 16.39 -9.65
N ILE A 14 -2.44 15.53 -8.62
CA ILE A 14 -1.29 14.68 -8.28
C ILE A 14 -1.06 13.65 -9.37
N ILE A 15 -2.13 13.00 -9.84
CA ILE A 15 -2.09 12.00 -10.92
C ILE A 15 -1.66 12.68 -12.22
N GLU A 16 -2.36 13.76 -12.61
CA GLU A 16 -2.07 14.51 -13.83
C GLU A 16 -0.61 15.01 -13.86
N THR A 17 -0.10 15.50 -12.72
CA THR A 17 1.28 15.96 -12.66
C THR A 17 2.27 14.82 -12.75
N ALA A 18 2.06 13.71 -12.03
CA ALA A 18 2.96 12.55 -12.09
C ALA A 18 3.01 11.95 -13.51
N HIS A 19 1.84 11.79 -14.14
CA HIS A 19 1.72 11.25 -15.50
C HIS A 19 2.35 12.14 -16.56
N ARG A 20 2.33 13.47 -16.41
CA ARG A 20 3.07 14.38 -17.31
C ARG A 20 4.59 14.13 -17.35
N TYR A 21 5.13 13.47 -16.33
CA TYR A 21 6.54 13.09 -16.25
C TYR A 21 6.75 11.57 -16.40
N ASP A 22 5.74 10.83 -16.90
CA ASP A 22 5.77 9.37 -17.03
C ASP A 22 6.05 8.64 -15.71
N ILE A 23 5.54 9.19 -14.59
CA ILE A 23 5.70 8.64 -13.25
C ILE A 23 4.37 8.08 -12.74
N PRO A 24 4.31 6.82 -12.27
CA PRO A 24 3.12 6.25 -11.65
C PRO A 24 2.67 6.99 -10.39
N ALA A 25 1.36 7.13 -10.20
CA ALA A 25 0.74 7.81 -9.06
C ALA A 25 -0.12 6.88 -8.21
N MET A 26 0.05 6.98 -6.90
CA MET A 26 -0.68 6.20 -5.90
C MET A 26 -1.36 7.11 -4.86
N PRO A 27 -2.48 7.76 -5.22
CA PRO A 27 -3.21 8.64 -4.31
C PRO A 27 -3.88 7.87 -3.16
N GLY A 28 -4.07 8.55 -2.04
CA GLY A 28 -4.70 7.99 -0.84
C GLY A 28 -6.22 8.14 -0.84
N CYS A 29 -6.96 7.07 -0.59
CA CYS A 29 -8.41 7.08 -0.47
C CYS A 29 -8.86 6.35 0.81
N PHE A 30 -10.04 6.68 1.31
CA PHE A 30 -10.64 6.06 2.50
C PHE A 30 -12.00 5.43 2.21
N THR A 31 -12.77 5.97 1.26
CA THR A 31 -14.15 5.52 0.95
C THR A 31 -14.28 4.88 -0.44
N PRO A 32 -15.31 4.04 -0.69
CA PRO A 32 -15.55 3.47 -2.02
C PRO A 32 -15.64 4.53 -3.13
N THR A 33 -16.29 5.66 -2.86
CA THR A 33 -16.43 6.75 -3.84
C THR A 33 -15.10 7.38 -4.19
N GLU A 34 -14.24 7.66 -3.20
CA GLU A 34 -12.89 8.19 -3.45
C GLU A 34 -12.03 7.19 -4.23
N ILE A 35 -12.13 5.89 -3.91
CA ILE A 35 -11.40 4.83 -4.60
C ILE A 35 -11.81 4.78 -6.08
N GLN A 36 -13.11 4.75 -6.37
CA GLN A 36 -13.61 4.73 -7.74
C GLN A 36 -13.23 6.01 -8.50
N THR A 37 -13.35 7.17 -7.86
CA THR A 37 -12.98 8.46 -8.46
C THR A 37 -11.49 8.51 -8.81
N ALA A 38 -10.63 7.96 -7.95
CA ALA A 38 -9.20 7.88 -8.20
C ALA A 38 -8.86 6.97 -9.38
N TYR A 39 -9.51 5.80 -9.46
CA TYR A 39 -9.37 4.89 -10.59
C TYR A 39 -9.77 5.55 -11.91
N GLU A 40 -10.94 6.18 -11.96
CA GLU A 40 -11.44 6.90 -13.15
C GLU A 40 -10.55 8.10 -13.54
N SER A 41 -9.85 8.68 -12.56
CA SER A 41 -8.86 9.74 -12.77
C SER A 41 -7.51 9.23 -13.25
N GLY A 42 -7.33 7.91 -13.40
CA GLY A 42 -6.12 7.28 -13.92
C GLY A 42 -5.11 6.81 -12.86
N ALA A 43 -5.48 6.70 -11.58
CA ALA A 43 -4.56 6.20 -10.56
C ALA A 43 -3.99 4.81 -10.93
N ASP A 44 -2.67 4.64 -10.86
CA ASP A 44 -2.00 3.38 -11.18
C ASP A 44 -2.23 2.31 -10.11
N ILE A 45 -2.26 2.74 -8.85
CA ILE A 45 -2.62 1.96 -7.65
C ILE A 45 -3.35 2.91 -6.70
N ILE A 46 -4.43 2.49 -6.05
CA ILE A 46 -5.09 3.28 -5.01
C ILE A 46 -4.55 2.87 -3.65
N LYS A 47 -3.92 3.82 -2.95
CA LYS A 47 -3.50 3.63 -1.56
C LYS A 47 -4.73 3.74 -0.67
N VAL A 48 -5.10 2.68 0.03
CA VAL A 48 -6.16 2.73 1.05
C VAL A 48 -5.51 3.10 2.38
N PHE A 49 -5.93 4.22 2.97
CA PHE A 49 -5.27 4.77 4.16
C PHE A 49 -6.24 5.58 5.05
N PRO A 50 -6.22 5.39 6.39
CA PRO A 50 -5.48 4.37 7.15
C PRO A 50 -6.18 2.99 7.07
N ALA A 51 -5.44 1.96 6.63
CA ALA A 51 -6.03 0.66 6.32
C ALA A 51 -6.37 -0.20 7.54
N ASP A 52 -5.72 -0.03 8.69
CA ASP A 52 -6.10 -0.67 9.96
C ASP A 52 -7.50 -0.31 10.43
N VAL A 53 -7.94 0.93 10.20
CA VAL A 53 -9.29 1.37 10.57
C VAL A 53 -10.36 0.65 9.74
N LEU A 54 -10.08 0.40 8.46
CA LEU A 54 -11.01 -0.22 7.52
C LEU A 54 -10.94 -1.76 7.55
N GLY A 55 -9.76 -2.32 7.77
CA GLY A 55 -9.50 -3.75 7.82
C GLY A 55 -9.48 -4.46 6.47
N MET A 56 -9.08 -5.73 6.48
CA MET A 56 -8.98 -6.58 5.29
C MET A 56 -10.36 -6.90 4.68
N GLU A 57 -11.41 -6.95 5.49
CA GLU A 57 -12.78 -7.20 4.99
C GLU A 57 -13.29 -6.07 4.10
N PHE A 58 -12.83 -4.83 4.34
CA PHE A 58 -13.12 -3.72 3.43
C PHE A 58 -12.55 -3.96 2.02
N PHE A 59 -11.31 -4.46 1.92
CA PHE A 59 -10.70 -4.79 0.63
C PHE A 59 -11.51 -5.85 -0.12
N LYS A 60 -11.88 -6.94 0.56
CA LYS A 60 -12.73 -7.99 -0.02
C LYS A 60 -14.08 -7.44 -0.48
N GLY A 61 -14.71 -6.60 0.35
CA GLY A 61 -16.00 -5.98 0.06
C GLY A 61 -15.97 -5.01 -1.13
N ILE A 62 -14.89 -4.26 -1.30
CA ILE A 62 -14.68 -3.35 -2.45
C ILE A 62 -14.37 -4.14 -3.73
N LEU A 63 -13.47 -5.11 -3.64
CA LEU A 63 -13.00 -5.87 -4.81
C LEU A 63 -14.03 -6.86 -5.34
N ALA A 64 -14.98 -7.32 -4.51
CA ALA A 64 -16.05 -8.20 -4.97
C ALA A 64 -16.90 -7.60 -6.12
N PRO A 65 -17.44 -6.37 -6.03
CA PRO A 65 -18.13 -5.71 -7.14
C PRO A 65 -17.19 -4.93 -8.09
N MET A 66 -15.98 -4.57 -7.66
CA MET A 66 -15.03 -3.76 -8.45
C MET A 66 -13.66 -4.45 -8.59
N PRO A 67 -13.59 -5.62 -9.25
CA PRO A 67 -12.37 -6.45 -9.30
C PRO A 67 -11.24 -5.85 -10.15
N HIS A 68 -11.53 -4.80 -10.92
CA HIS A 68 -10.56 -4.09 -11.76
C HIS A 68 -9.63 -3.15 -10.95
N LEU A 69 -9.99 -2.85 -9.71
CA LEU A 69 -9.24 -1.94 -8.86
C LEU A 69 -7.93 -2.57 -8.36
N LYS A 70 -6.86 -1.77 -8.36
CA LYS A 70 -5.57 -2.14 -7.75
C LYS A 70 -5.42 -1.40 -6.42
N LEU A 71 -5.63 -2.10 -5.32
CA LEU A 71 -5.59 -1.51 -3.97
C LEU A 71 -4.30 -1.87 -3.24
N MET A 72 -3.77 -0.92 -2.47
CA MET A 72 -2.60 -1.09 -1.59
C MET A 72 -2.91 -0.54 -0.18
N PRO A 73 -2.93 -1.36 0.88
CA PRO A 73 -3.14 -0.88 2.23
C PRO A 73 -1.90 -0.14 2.72
N THR A 74 -2.10 0.93 3.48
CA THR A 74 -1.05 1.58 4.28
C THR A 74 -1.65 2.01 5.61
N GLY A 75 -0.87 1.88 6.69
CA GLY A 75 -1.39 1.94 8.07
C GLY A 75 -1.87 0.55 8.51
N GLY A 76 -1.36 0.05 9.63
CA GLY A 76 -1.70 -1.29 10.12
C GLY A 76 -0.95 -2.47 9.50
N VAL A 77 -0.11 -2.26 8.49
CA VAL A 77 0.73 -3.33 7.93
C VAL A 77 1.92 -3.59 8.86
N SER A 78 2.00 -4.81 9.38
CA SER A 78 3.03 -5.30 10.31
C SER A 78 3.99 -6.27 9.61
N LEU A 79 5.02 -6.72 10.34
CA LEU A 79 5.97 -7.72 9.84
C LEU A 79 5.30 -9.06 9.49
N THR A 80 4.16 -9.37 10.11
CA THR A 80 3.56 -10.71 10.10
C THR A 80 2.19 -10.77 9.44
N ASN A 81 1.63 -9.64 8.96
CA ASN A 81 0.31 -9.60 8.30
C ASN A 81 0.36 -9.16 6.83
N ALA A 82 1.54 -8.85 6.28
CA ALA A 82 1.71 -8.38 4.91
C ALA A 82 1.12 -9.35 3.87
N GLY A 83 1.38 -10.65 4.02
CA GLY A 83 0.83 -11.70 3.17
C GLY A 83 -0.69 -11.85 3.31
N ASP A 84 -1.26 -11.58 4.49
CA ASP A 84 -2.71 -11.67 4.67
C ASP A 84 -3.46 -10.54 3.97
N TRP A 85 -2.85 -9.35 3.87
CA TRP A 85 -3.36 -8.27 3.01
C TRP A 85 -3.38 -8.67 1.53
N LEU A 86 -2.34 -9.36 1.04
CA LEU A 86 -2.30 -9.88 -0.32
C LEU A 86 -3.39 -10.93 -0.56
N LYS A 87 -3.63 -11.84 0.41
CA LYS A 87 -4.77 -12.78 0.34
C LYS A 87 -6.12 -12.07 0.30
N ALA A 88 -6.24 -10.91 0.94
CA ALA A 88 -7.46 -10.11 0.93
C ALA A 88 -7.68 -9.36 -0.40
N GLY A 89 -6.79 -9.52 -1.38
CA GLY A 89 -6.89 -8.94 -2.72
C GLY A 89 -6.04 -7.69 -2.93
N ALA A 90 -5.24 -7.27 -1.96
CA ALA A 90 -4.28 -6.19 -2.17
C ALA A 90 -3.25 -6.58 -3.23
N CYS A 91 -2.92 -5.67 -4.14
CA CYS A 91 -1.92 -5.91 -5.19
C CYS A 91 -0.48 -5.62 -4.73
N ALA A 92 -0.34 -4.87 -3.63
CA ALA A 92 0.91 -4.49 -2.99
C ALA A 92 0.62 -4.15 -1.53
N VAL A 93 1.65 -3.91 -0.71
CA VAL A 93 1.49 -3.41 0.67
C VAL A 93 2.43 -2.24 0.93
N GLY A 94 1.92 -1.20 1.62
CA GLY A 94 2.73 -0.09 2.10
C GLY A 94 3.14 -0.31 3.56
N VAL A 95 4.42 -0.58 3.80
CA VAL A 95 4.98 -0.80 5.14
C VAL A 95 5.73 0.44 5.62
N GLY A 96 5.32 0.96 6.78
CA GLY A 96 5.94 2.14 7.40
C GLY A 96 6.81 1.74 8.60
N SER A 97 6.40 2.20 9.78
CA SER A 97 7.11 2.05 11.05
C SER A 97 7.42 0.61 11.45
N ALA A 98 6.65 -0.37 10.97
CA ALA A 98 6.95 -1.79 11.24
C ALA A 98 8.30 -2.21 10.64
N LEU A 99 8.63 -1.73 9.43
CA LEU A 99 9.91 -1.97 8.79
C LEU A 99 10.98 -1.01 9.31
N LEU A 100 10.64 0.29 9.32
CA LEU A 100 11.53 1.39 9.67
C LEU A 100 11.44 1.73 11.16
N ASP A 101 12.02 0.86 11.98
CA ASP A 101 12.14 1.05 13.43
C ASP A 101 13.01 2.28 13.74
N LYS A 102 12.44 3.24 14.48
CA LYS A 102 13.09 4.54 14.76
C LYS A 102 14.36 4.37 15.59
N ASP A 103 14.30 3.57 16.66
CA ASP A 103 15.44 3.32 17.53
C ASP A 103 16.58 2.65 16.78
N ALA A 104 16.26 1.70 15.89
CA ALA A 104 17.25 1.03 15.06
C ALA A 104 17.91 2.00 14.08
N ILE A 105 17.16 2.94 13.51
CA ILE A 105 17.73 3.99 12.64
C ILE A 105 18.64 4.92 13.45
N GLU A 106 18.16 5.42 14.60
CA GLU A 106 18.93 6.34 15.46
C GLU A 106 20.23 5.72 15.98
N LYS A 107 20.24 4.40 16.19
CA LYS A 107 21.41 3.63 16.65
C LYS A 107 22.22 3.00 15.51
N GLU A 108 21.91 3.34 14.25
CA GLU A 108 22.53 2.76 13.05
C GLU A 108 22.52 1.22 13.00
N ASN A 109 21.52 0.60 13.65
CA ASN A 109 21.34 -0.85 13.71
C ASN A 109 20.63 -1.36 12.44
N TYR A 110 21.28 -1.25 11.29
CA TYR A 110 20.75 -1.70 10.00
C TYR A 110 20.54 -3.22 9.93
N SER A 111 21.19 -3.99 10.80
CA SER A 111 20.96 -5.44 10.92
C SER A 111 19.52 -5.74 11.36
N LYS A 112 18.96 -4.93 12.27
CA LYS A 112 17.57 -5.06 12.70
C LYS A 112 16.58 -4.77 11.57
N LEU A 113 16.84 -3.71 10.79
CA LEU A 113 16.00 -3.38 9.63
C LEU A 113 16.04 -4.50 8.57
N THR A 114 17.20 -5.11 8.37
CA THR A 114 17.38 -6.26 7.48
C THR A 114 16.59 -7.48 7.98
N GLU A 115 16.61 -7.76 9.28
CA GLU A 115 15.80 -8.82 9.90
C GLU A 115 14.31 -8.57 9.69
N ASN A 116 13.83 -7.34 9.96
CA ASN A 116 12.45 -6.94 9.73
C ASN A 116 12.01 -7.17 8.28
N ALA A 117 12.85 -6.76 7.31
CA ALA A 117 12.60 -6.99 5.90
C ALA A 117 12.49 -8.48 5.55
N LYS A 118 13.38 -9.32 6.09
CA LYS A 118 13.33 -10.79 5.90
C LYS A 118 12.03 -11.37 6.42
N ILE A 119 11.58 -10.98 7.61
CA ILE A 119 10.33 -11.46 8.20
C ILE A 119 9.13 -11.13 7.30
N ILE A 120 9.08 -9.89 6.76
CA ILE A 120 8.02 -9.48 5.81
C ILE A 120 8.06 -10.35 4.55
N MET A 121 9.23 -10.54 3.96
CA MET A 121 9.38 -11.34 2.73
C MET A 121 9.02 -12.81 2.96
N ASP A 122 9.38 -13.39 4.11
CA ASP A 122 8.98 -14.73 4.50
C ASP A 122 7.47 -14.86 4.72
N ASN A 123 6.83 -13.80 5.23
CA ASN A 123 5.39 -13.76 5.38
C ASN A 123 4.67 -13.67 4.02
N ILE A 124 5.17 -12.86 3.09
CA ILE A 124 4.63 -12.73 1.72
C ILE A 124 4.83 -14.01 0.92
N SER A 125 6.01 -14.62 0.97
CA SER A 125 6.34 -15.80 0.15
C SER A 125 5.46 -17.01 0.45
N LYS A 126 5.00 -17.17 1.69
CA LYS A 126 4.05 -18.21 2.12
C LYS A 126 2.68 -18.11 1.43
N VAL A 127 2.37 -16.95 0.86
CA VAL A 127 1.09 -16.64 0.20
C VAL A 127 1.23 -16.65 -1.31
N VAL A 128 2.29 -16.04 -1.85
CA VAL A 128 2.47 -15.86 -3.29
C VAL A 128 2.95 -17.13 -4.00
N ASN A 129 3.66 -18.02 -3.31
CA ASN A 129 4.20 -19.27 -3.88
C ASN A 129 3.25 -20.48 -3.72
N LYS A 130 1.96 -20.26 -3.48
CA LYS A 130 0.92 -21.29 -3.45
C LYS A 130 -0.04 -21.07 -4.61
#